data_AF-A0ABD5DV09-F1
#
_entry.id   AF-A0ABD5DV09-F1
#
_cell.length_a   1.000
_cell.length_b   1.000
_cell.length_c   1.000
_cell.angle_alpha   90.00
_cell.angle_beta   90.00
_cell.angle_gamma   90.00
#
_symmetry.space_group_name_H-M   'P 1'
#
loop_
_entity.id
_entity.type
_entity.pdbx_description
1 polymer ?
#
loop_
_entity_poly.entity_id
_entity_poly.type
_entity_poly.pdbx_seq_one_letter_code
_entity_poly.pdbx_strand_id
1 'polypeptide(L)'
;PEEVEWRDNGLDGKLDLVVTLDFRLSSTCLYSDIVLPTATWYEKDDMNTSDMHPFIHPLSAAVDPAWESKSDWEIYKGIAKKFSEVCVG
;
A
#
# COMPACT_ATOMS: atom_id res chain seq x y z
N PRO A 1 -15.52 23.04 -22.56
CA PRO A 1 -14.88 21.90 -23.26
C PRO A 1 -15.94 21.23 -24.16
N GLU A 2 -15.55 20.66 -25.31
CA GLU A 2 -16.52 20.04 -26.25
C GLU A 2 -16.73 18.53 -25.97
N GLU A 3 -15.77 17.84 -25.37
CA GLU A 3 -15.84 16.39 -25.10
C GLU A 3 -16.12 16.02 -23.63
N VAL A 4 -16.16 17.00 -22.72
CA VAL A 4 -16.35 16.77 -21.28
C VAL A 4 -17.46 17.66 -20.77
N GLU A 5 -18.39 17.09 -20.02
CA GLU A 5 -19.42 17.86 -19.32
C GLU A 5 -18.78 18.83 -18.33
N TRP A 6 -19.01 20.12 -18.54
CA TRP A 6 -18.68 21.14 -17.55
C TRP A 6 -19.77 21.20 -16.49
N ARG A 7 -19.37 21.24 -15.21
CA ARG A 7 -20.27 21.41 -14.06
C ARG A 7 -19.76 22.55 -13.20
N ASP A 8 -20.59 23.58 -12.99
CA ASP A 8 -20.21 24.77 -12.21
C ASP A 8 -19.86 24.44 -10.76
N ASN A 9 -20.55 23.45 -10.18
CA ASN A 9 -20.18 22.85 -8.90
C ASN A 9 -19.56 21.48 -9.17
N GLY A 10 -18.26 21.37 -8.96
CA GLY A 10 -17.53 20.12 -9.09
C GLY A 10 -17.96 19.06 -8.08
N LEU A 11 -17.54 17.82 -8.32
CA LEU A 11 -17.70 16.73 -7.35
C LEU A 11 -16.52 16.74 -6.39
N ASP A 12 -16.80 16.94 -5.10
CA ASP A 12 -15.83 16.84 -4.01
C ASP A 12 -15.90 15.47 -3.31
N GLY A 13 -14.82 15.10 -2.60
CA GLY A 13 -14.83 13.93 -1.72
C GLY A 13 -15.11 12.59 -2.41
N LYS A 14 -14.68 12.42 -3.67
CA LYS A 14 -15.01 11.25 -4.50
C LYS A 14 -14.51 9.91 -3.97
N LEU A 15 -13.55 9.91 -3.05
CA LEU A 15 -12.96 8.70 -2.51
C LEU A 15 -13.75 8.30 -1.27
N ASP A 16 -14.48 7.20 -1.36
CA ASP A 16 -15.25 6.66 -0.22
C ASP A 16 -14.37 6.00 0.84
N LEU A 17 -13.16 5.56 0.45
CA LEU A 17 -12.20 4.92 1.35
C LEU A 17 -10.76 5.09 0.83
N VAL A 18 -9.87 5.58 1.68
CA VAL A 18 -8.43 5.69 1.44
C VAL A 18 -7.66 4.86 2.47
N VAL A 19 -6.97 3.82 1.99
CA VAL A 19 -6.14 2.94 2.81
C VAL A 19 -4.68 3.10 2.39
N THR A 20 -3.80 3.41 3.34
CA THR A 20 -2.36 3.56 3.09
C THR A 20 -1.54 2.58 3.92
N LEU A 21 -0.58 1.92 3.28
CA LEU A 21 0.41 1.05 3.93
C LEU A 21 1.73 1.82 4.00
N ASP A 22 2.27 2.04 5.20
CA ASP A 22 3.54 2.76 5.38
C ASP A 22 4.22 2.34 6.69
N PHE A 23 5.53 2.39 6.72
CA PHE A 23 6.34 2.12 7.92
C PHE A 23 6.59 3.41 8.72
N ARG A 24 6.22 4.57 8.16
CA ARG A 24 6.23 5.87 8.84
C ARG A 24 4.92 6.60 8.60
N LEU A 25 4.54 7.49 9.51
CA LEU A 25 3.36 8.33 9.31
C LEU A 25 3.67 9.46 8.30
N SER A 26 3.55 9.15 7.01
CA SER A 26 3.74 10.09 5.92
C SER A 26 2.55 11.05 5.79
N SER A 27 2.69 12.12 5.00
CA SER A 27 1.56 13.02 4.73
C SER A 27 0.37 12.28 4.12
N THR A 28 0.60 11.27 3.28
CA THR A 28 -0.49 10.44 2.73
C THR A 28 -1.21 9.69 3.84
N CYS A 29 -0.48 9.06 4.77
CA CYS A 29 -1.09 8.41 5.94
C CYS A 29 -1.93 9.39 6.78
N LEU A 30 -1.45 10.62 6.96
CA LEU A 30 -2.15 11.64 7.75
C LEU A 30 -3.52 12.01 7.19
N TYR A 31 -3.72 11.88 5.88
CA TYR A 31 -4.99 12.14 5.19
C TYR A 31 -5.77 10.86 4.84
N SER A 32 -5.31 9.68 5.26
CA SER A 32 -5.97 8.39 4.98
C SER A 32 -6.96 8.03 6.08
N ASP A 33 -8.01 7.29 5.73
CA ASP A 33 -8.99 6.77 6.68
C ASP A 33 -8.42 5.60 7.50
N ILE A 34 -7.61 4.76 6.86
CA ILE A 34 -6.96 3.60 7.48
C ILE A 34 -5.47 3.60 7.14
N VAL A 35 -4.63 3.39 8.16
CA VAL A 35 -3.19 3.20 8.02
C VAL A 35 -2.82 1.81 8.50
N LEU A 36 -2.13 1.04 7.65
CA LEU A 36 -1.63 -0.29 7.98
C LEU A 36 -0.10 -0.27 8.10
N PRO A 37 0.48 -0.78 9.21
CA PRO A 37 1.92 -0.78 9.39
C PRO A 37 2.60 -1.78 8.45
N THR A 38 3.39 -1.30 7.49
CA THR A 38 4.20 -2.19 6.62
C THR A 38 5.62 -2.35 7.17
N ALA A 39 6.25 -3.48 6.84
CA ALA A 39 7.64 -3.78 7.21
C ALA A 39 8.62 -2.87 6.46
N THR A 40 9.69 -2.46 7.14
CA THR A 40 10.78 -1.72 6.48
C THR A 40 11.55 -2.62 5.50
N TRP A 41 12.44 -2.02 4.71
CA TRP A 41 13.27 -2.76 3.75
C TRP A 41 14.21 -3.78 4.38
N TYR A 42 14.49 -3.67 5.69
CA TYR A 42 15.35 -4.60 6.43
C TYR A 42 14.58 -5.68 7.18
N GLU A 43 13.26 -5.77 6.96
CA GLU A 43 12.37 -6.68 7.67
C GLU A 43 11.56 -7.55 6.70
N LYS A 44 11.91 -7.56 5.41
CA LYS A 44 11.20 -8.34 4.38
C LYS A 44 12.12 -8.84 3.27
N ASP A 45 11.68 -9.92 2.65
CA ASP A 45 12.32 -10.49 1.46
C ASP A 45 11.66 -9.94 0.19
N ASP A 46 12.47 -9.38 -0.70
CA ASP A 46 12.05 -8.87 -2.01
C ASP A 46 13.26 -8.80 -2.97
N MET A 47 13.07 -8.34 -4.21
CA MET A 47 14.15 -8.12 -5.18
C MET A 47 14.19 -6.67 -5.66
N ASN A 48 15.39 -6.17 -5.97
CA ASN A 48 15.60 -4.83 -6.50
C ASN A 48 16.57 -4.85 -7.69
N THR A 49 16.29 -3.98 -8.68
CA THR A 49 17.11 -3.71 -9.86
C THR A 49 17.07 -2.21 -10.18
N SER A 50 18.00 -1.72 -11.01
CA SER A 50 18.03 -0.33 -11.48
C SER A 50 18.57 -0.25 -12.91
N ASP A 51 18.12 0.74 -13.69
CA ASP A 51 18.66 1.05 -15.03
C ASP A 51 20.18 1.33 -15.05
N MET A 52 20.73 1.76 -13.90
CA MET A 52 22.13 2.19 -13.80
C MET A 52 23.13 1.03 -13.86
N HIS A 53 22.69 -0.21 -13.67
CA HIS A 53 23.57 -1.38 -13.64
C HIS A 53 22.84 -2.69 -13.98
N PRO A 54 23.54 -3.73 -14.48
CA PRO A 54 22.91 -4.99 -14.88
C PRO A 54 22.72 -6.01 -13.73
N PHE A 55 22.81 -5.57 -12.46
CA PHE A 55 22.69 -6.46 -11.31
C PHE A 55 21.26 -6.51 -10.75
N ILE A 56 20.85 -7.72 -10.35
CA ILE A 56 19.69 -7.99 -9.51
C ILE A 56 20.17 -8.43 -8.13
N HIS A 57 19.59 -7.88 -7.07
CA HIS A 57 19.93 -8.24 -5.69
C HIS A 57 18.71 -8.23 -4.76
N PRO A 58 18.74 -9.01 -3.67
CA PRO A 58 17.61 -9.10 -2.76
C PRO A 58 17.55 -7.92 -1.77
N LEU A 59 16.35 -7.69 -1.23
CA LEU A 59 16.15 -7.25 0.14
C LEU A 59 16.01 -8.52 0.98
N SER A 60 16.52 -8.51 2.20
CA SER A 60 16.41 -9.65 3.12
C SER A 60 16.06 -9.17 4.52
N ALA A 61 15.19 -9.93 5.18
CA ALA A 61 14.83 -9.67 6.57
C ALA A 61 16.06 -9.88 7.48
N ALA A 62 16.62 -8.79 7.99
CA ALA A 62 17.67 -8.83 9.00
C ALA A 62 17.11 -9.26 10.36
N VAL A 63 15.85 -8.89 10.63
CA VAL A 63 15.03 -9.29 11.77
C VAL A 63 13.57 -9.41 11.32
N ASP A 64 12.74 -10.06 12.13
CA ASP A 64 11.29 -10.06 11.91
C ASP A 64 10.72 -8.63 11.98
N PRO A 65 9.65 -8.32 11.22
CA PRO A 65 8.99 -7.01 11.28
C PRO A 65 8.62 -6.60 12.70
N ALA A 66 9.07 -5.41 13.11
CA ALA A 66 8.82 -4.93 14.46
C ALA A 66 7.32 -4.70 14.73
N TRP A 67 6.91 -4.94 15.98
CA TRP A 67 5.53 -4.78 16.46
C TRP A 67 4.52 -5.60 15.64
N GLU A 68 3.46 -4.96 15.14
CA GLU A 68 2.41 -5.59 14.35
C GLU A 68 2.59 -5.36 12.84
N SER A 69 3.77 -4.85 12.43
CA SER A 69 4.05 -4.62 11.02
C SER A 69 4.14 -5.95 10.26
N LYS A 70 3.81 -5.89 8.98
CA LYS A 70 3.86 -7.04 8.06
C LYS A 70 4.41 -6.59 6.72
N SER A 71 5.02 -7.48 5.95
CA SER A 71 5.38 -7.14 4.57
C SER A 71 4.13 -6.83 3.74
N ASP A 72 4.26 -5.98 2.73
CA ASP A 72 3.15 -5.62 1.84
C ASP A 72 2.46 -6.87 1.27
N TRP A 73 3.26 -7.89 0.95
CA TRP A 73 2.80 -9.20 0.51
C TRP A 73 1.85 -9.88 1.51
N GLU A 74 2.26 -9.98 2.78
CA GLU A 74 1.42 -10.60 3.81
C GLU A 74 0.18 -9.76 4.15
N ILE A 75 0.27 -8.42 4.05
CA ILE A 75 -0.88 -7.52 4.22
C ILE A 75 -1.93 -7.80 3.14
N TYR A 76 -1.56 -7.75 1.86
CA TYR A 76 -2.49 -8.01 0.77
C TYR A 76 -2.98 -9.45 0.76
N LYS A 77 -2.15 -10.43 1.14
CA LYS A 77 -2.60 -11.83 1.33
C LYS A 77 -3.67 -11.94 2.41
N GLY A 78 -3.49 -11.25 3.54
CA GLY A 78 -4.48 -11.19 4.62
C GLY A 78 -5.80 -10.55 4.17
N ILE A 79 -5.72 -9.44 3.42
CA ILE A 79 -6.88 -8.78 2.82
C ILE A 79 -7.58 -9.72 1.84
N ALA A 80 -6.84 -10.39 0.95
CA ALA A 80 -7.40 -11.32 -0.02
C ALA A 80 -8.11 -12.52 0.65
N LYS A 81 -7.52 -13.05 1.73
CA LYS A 81 -8.17 -14.08 2.55
C LYS A 81 -9.50 -13.57 3.12
N LYS A 82 -9.50 -12.37 3.73
CA LYS A 82 -10.71 -11.81 4.31
C LYS A 82 -11.77 -11.48 3.26
N PHE A 83 -11.35 -10.93 2.12
CA PHE A 83 -12.23 -10.69 0.98
C PHE A 83 -12.92 -11.99 0.55
N SER A 84 -12.17 -13.09 0.41
CA SER A 84 -12.71 -14.39 0.03
C SER A 84 -13.76 -14.93 1.00
N GLU A 85 -13.63 -14.65 2.30
CA GLU A 85 -14.63 -15.00 3.31
C GLU A 85 -15.88 -14.13 3.22
N VAL A 86 -15.70 -12.83 2.94
CA VAL A 86 -16.78 -11.83 2.97
C VAL A 86 -17.57 -11.78 1.66
N CYS A 87 -16.96 -12.16 0.53
CA CYS A 87 -17.59 -12.13 -0.78
C CYS A 87 -18.44 -13.39 -1.08
N VAL A 88 -18.64 -14.29 -0.12
CA VAL A 88 -19.53 -15.45 -0.29
C VAL A 88 -20.98 -14.96 -0.21
N GLY A 89 -21.62 -14.85 -1.37
CA GLY A 89 -23.04 -14.60 -1.55
C GLY A 89 -23.79 -15.86 -1.99
#